data_AF-A0A5D0CKY0-F1
#
_entry.id   AF-A0A5D0CKY0-F1
#
_cell.length_a   1.000
_cell.length_b   1.000
_cell.length_c   1.000
_cell.angle_alpha   90.00
_cell.angle_beta   90.00
_cell.angle_gamma   90.00
#
_symmetry.space_group_name_H-M   'P 1'
#
loop_
_entity.id
_entity.type
_entity.pdbx_description
1 polymer ?
#
loop_
_entity_poly.entity_id
_entity_poly.type
_entity_poly.pdbx_seq_one_letter_code
_entity_poly.pdbx_strand_id
1 'polypeptide(L)'
;MNSELEGALELLKREWEQAEDWLDMAFHAPDELERAQVGYAIDPEGRSLASREEGAWQPEWVVIGYTPLVGDPIIVDLGEARQPVSYLMHGMGEWGAGSYIAGSIGQLQKALEKVNRWIAEKKGQGQKQGQEDNRKLPIPVTRSELDKLVAEIVAEDEYADVEIWKMMLAPAYDAAETYEEDLIGQVRNLLAQGNGIQEIAALLQIPIKQAYGYYKRTRP
;
A
#
# COMPACT_ATOMS: atom_id res chain seq x y z
N MET A 1 22.61 17.22 -1.08
CA MET A 1 21.43 16.87 -0.26
C MET A 1 21.92 16.53 1.16
N ASN A 2 21.08 16.56 2.19
CA ASN A 2 21.50 16.24 3.57
C ASN A 2 21.80 14.74 3.68
N SER A 3 22.96 14.35 4.21
CA SER A 3 23.35 12.93 4.36
C SER A 3 22.37 12.10 5.19
N GLU A 4 21.62 12.75 6.10
CA GLU A 4 20.57 12.09 6.88
C GLU A 4 19.36 11.70 6.01
N LEU A 5 18.96 12.56 5.07
CA LEU A 5 17.86 12.29 4.14
C LEU A 5 18.23 11.17 3.17
N GLU A 6 19.46 11.19 2.66
CA GLU A 6 19.98 10.13 1.78
C GLU A 6 19.91 8.77 2.46
N GLY A 7 20.45 8.65 3.69
CA GLY A 7 20.39 7.39 4.44
C GLY A 7 18.96 6.95 4.78
N ALA A 8 18.06 7.89 5.06
CA ALA A 8 16.65 7.57 5.29
C ALA A 8 15.97 7.02 4.01
N LEU A 9 16.29 7.57 2.84
CA LEU A 9 15.73 7.12 1.58
C LEU A 9 16.27 5.76 1.13
N GLU A 10 17.55 5.47 1.38
CA GLU A 10 18.12 4.14 1.14
C GLU A 10 17.39 3.06 1.95
N LEU A 11 17.16 3.32 3.23
CA LEU A 11 16.41 2.41 4.10
C LEU A 11 14.95 2.29 3.66
N LEU A 12 14.30 3.41 3.32
CA LEU A 12 12.92 3.41 2.84
C LEU A 12 12.77 2.56 1.57
N LYS A 13 13.65 2.76 0.59
CA LYS A 13 13.64 2.02 -0.68
C LYS A 13 13.82 0.52 -0.43
N ARG A 14 14.75 0.14 0.43
CA ARG A 14 14.99 -1.26 0.80
C ARG A 14 13.78 -1.91 1.49
N GLU A 15 13.11 -1.21 2.38
CA GLU A 15 11.89 -1.74 3.02
C GLU A 15 10.76 -1.88 2.00
N TRP A 16 10.62 -0.92 1.08
CA TRP A 16 9.64 -0.97 0.01
C TRP A 16 9.87 -2.14 -0.97
N GLU A 17 11.11 -2.36 -1.43
CA GLU A 17 11.45 -3.44 -2.39
C GLU A 17 11.02 -4.84 -1.90
N GLN A 18 10.93 -5.04 -0.58
CA GLN A 18 10.47 -6.31 0.01
C GLN A 18 8.95 -6.51 -0.08
N ALA A 19 8.19 -5.44 -0.30
CA ALA A 19 6.74 -5.39 -0.37
C ALA A 19 6.21 -4.78 -1.68
N GLU A 20 7.05 -4.59 -2.70
CA GLU A 20 6.67 -3.85 -3.92
C GLU A 20 5.42 -4.41 -4.61
N ASP A 21 5.28 -5.73 -4.69
CA ASP A 21 4.11 -6.40 -5.30
C ASP A 21 2.79 -6.12 -4.57
N TRP A 22 2.88 -5.68 -3.31
CA TRP A 22 1.74 -5.46 -2.41
C TRP A 22 1.29 -4.01 -2.38
N LEU A 23 2.08 -3.10 -2.95
CA LEU A 23 1.97 -1.67 -2.74
C LEU A 23 1.81 -0.91 -4.07
N ASP A 24 0.89 0.05 -4.13
CA ASP A 24 0.72 0.98 -5.26
C ASP A 24 1.51 2.28 -5.03
N MET A 25 2.77 2.13 -4.66
CA MET A 25 3.74 3.21 -4.51
C MET A 25 5.11 2.70 -4.96
N ALA A 26 5.98 3.60 -5.38
CA ALA A 26 7.37 3.31 -5.68
C ALA A 26 8.26 4.45 -5.15
N PHE A 27 9.46 4.12 -4.67
CA PHE A 27 10.38 5.11 -4.09
C PHE A 27 11.68 5.22 -4.88
N HIS A 28 12.15 6.46 -4.98
CA HIS A 28 13.42 6.81 -5.62
C HIS A 28 14.60 6.52 -4.70
N ALA A 29 15.71 6.09 -5.29
CA ALA A 29 17.00 6.09 -4.63
C ALA A 29 17.54 7.54 -4.49
N PRO A 30 18.45 7.82 -3.55
CA PRO A 30 18.98 9.16 -3.36
C PRO A 30 19.58 9.80 -4.63
N ASP A 31 20.26 9.01 -5.46
CA ASP A 31 20.87 9.46 -6.72
C ASP A 31 19.86 9.73 -7.84
N GLU A 32 18.60 9.32 -7.67
CA GLU A 32 17.51 9.57 -8.59
C GLU A 32 16.74 10.87 -8.25
N LEU A 33 16.92 11.43 -7.06
CA LEU A 33 16.07 12.51 -6.56
C LEU A 33 16.11 13.78 -7.39
N GLU A 34 17.29 14.20 -7.87
CA GLU A 34 17.40 15.41 -8.70
C GLU A 34 16.55 15.28 -9.97
N ARG A 35 16.59 14.09 -10.60
CA ARG A 35 15.78 13.80 -11.78
C ARG A 35 14.30 13.66 -11.44
N ALA A 36 13.97 13.11 -10.28
CA ALA A 36 12.59 12.94 -9.82
C ALA A 36 11.86 14.27 -9.62
N GLN A 37 12.58 15.39 -9.41
CA GLN A 37 11.97 16.71 -9.28
C GLN A 37 11.52 17.32 -10.63
N VAL A 38 12.02 16.79 -11.75
CA VAL A 38 11.74 17.34 -13.08
C VAL A 38 10.29 17.09 -13.47
N GLY A 39 9.58 18.15 -13.84
CA GLY A 39 8.13 18.14 -14.10
C GLY A 39 7.30 18.57 -12.89
N TYR A 40 7.92 18.71 -11.71
CA TYR A 40 7.28 19.14 -10.47
C TYR A 40 7.87 20.46 -9.98
N ALA A 41 8.99 20.39 -9.28
CA ALA A 41 9.68 21.54 -8.70
C ALA A 41 10.58 22.25 -9.72
N ILE A 42 10.99 21.53 -10.77
CA ILE A 42 11.98 21.98 -11.75
C ILE A 42 11.52 21.63 -13.16
N ASP A 43 11.76 22.50 -14.14
CA ASP A 43 11.51 22.22 -15.56
C ASP A 43 12.68 21.49 -16.24
N PRO A 44 12.52 21.00 -17.49
CA PRO A 44 13.61 20.32 -18.20
C PRO A 44 14.88 21.16 -18.42
N GLU A 45 14.80 22.48 -18.32
CA GLU A 45 15.93 23.40 -18.43
C GLU A 45 16.60 23.71 -17.08
N GLY A 46 16.11 23.12 -15.98
CA GLY A 46 16.64 23.31 -14.63
C GLY A 46 16.12 24.56 -13.92
N ARG A 47 15.06 25.21 -14.44
CA ARG A 47 14.44 26.38 -13.80
C ARG A 47 13.42 25.93 -12.76
N SER A 48 13.39 26.62 -11.62
CA SER A 48 12.40 26.36 -10.56
C SER A 48 10.98 26.66 -11.06
N LEU A 49 10.09 25.70 -10.89
CA LEU A 49 8.63 25.83 -11.02
C LEU A 49 7.96 26.11 -9.66
N ALA A 50 8.68 25.91 -8.55
CA ALA A 50 8.17 26.10 -7.21
C ALA A 50 7.94 27.59 -6.87
N SER A 51 6.85 27.89 -6.16
CA SER A 51 6.53 29.21 -5.64
C SER A 51 5.71 29.10 -4.35
N ARG A 52 5.52 30.21 -3.64
CA ARG A 52 4.65 30.27 -2.45
C ARG A 52 3.21 30.68 -2.78
N GLU A 53 2.85 30.68 -4.06
CA GLU A 53 1.49 30.97 -4.48
C GLU A 53 0.57 29.80 -4.13
N GLU A 54 -0.69 30.10 -3.85
CA GLU A 54 -1.70 29.08 -3.59
C GLU A 54 -1.86 28.19 -4.84
N GLY A 55 -1.91 26.87 -4.64
CA GLY A 55 -1.96 25.91 -5.75
C GLY A 55 -0.62 25.65 -6.44
N ALA A 56 0.46 26.35 -6.08
CA ALA A 56 1.78 26.08 -6.63
C ALA A 56 2.53 24.98 -5.87
N TRP A 57 3.49 24.37 -6.57
CA TRP A 57 4.45 23.47 -5.93
C TRP A 57 5.27 24.24 -4.89
N GLN A 58 5.33 23.75 -3.65
CA GLN A 58 6.05 24.44 -2.58
C GLN A 58 7.56 24.16 -2.66
N PRO A 59 8.43 25.16 -2.43
CA PRO A 59 9.89 24.99 -2.49
C PRO A 59 10.44 23.92 -1.54
N GLU A 60 9.75 23.68 -0.43
CA GLU A 60 10.14 22.73 0.58
C GLU A 60 9.68 21.28 0.31
N TRP A 61 8.85 21.07 -0.72
CA TRP A 61 8.40 19.74 -1.12
C TRP A 61 9.44 19.05 -1.99
N VAL A 62 9.87 17.88 -1.53
CA VAL A 62 10.81 17.02 -2.24
C VAL A 62 10.10 15.74 -2.64
N VAL A 63 10.04 15.46 -3.94
CA VAL A 63 9.52 14.18 -4.46
C VAL A 63 10.45 13.06 -4.05
N ILE A 64 9.93 12.06 -3.34
CA ILE A 64 10.66 10.87 -2.88
C ILE A 64 10.13 9.58 -3.51
N GLY A 65 8.96 9.64 -4.15
CA GLY A 65 8.34 8.50 -4.80
C GLY A 65 7.16 8.92 -5.68
N TYR A 66 6.41 7.92 -6.17
CA TYR A 66 5.26 8.14 -7.03
C TYR A 66 4.31 6.93 -6.97
N THR A 67 3.06 7.11 -7.42
CA THR A 67 2.15 5.99 -7.68
C THR A 67 2.37 5.44 -9.10
N PRO A 68 2.62 4.13 -9.27
CA PRO A 68 2.99 3.55 -10.58
C PRO A 68 2.00 3.80 -11.72
N LEU A 69 0.69 3.81 -11.45
CA LEU A 69 -0.32 3.89 -12.51
C LEU A 69 -0.48 5.29 -13.12
N VAL A 70 -0.50 6.32 -12.27
CA VAL A 70 -0.80 7.70 -12.69
C VAL A 70 0.40 8.65 -12.56
N GLY A 71 1.47 8.21 -11.88
CA GLY A 71 2.67 9.00 -11.68
C GLY A 71 2.51 10.12 -10.65
N ASP A 72 1.45 10.08 -9.83
CA ASP A 72 1.20 11.10 -8.81
C ASP A 72 2.32 11.07 -7.75
N PRO A 73 2.92 12.23 -7.40
CA PRO A 73 4.11 12.26 -6.57
C PRO A 73 3.80 11.96 -5.11
N ILE A 74 4.75 11.26 -4.49
CA ILE A 74 4.87 11.11 -3.04
C ILE A 74 5.99 12.03 -2.60
N ILE A 75 5.69 12.98 -1.73
CA ILE A 75 6.61 14.02 -1.28
C ILE A 75 6.91 13.91 0.19
N VAL A 76 8.08 14.42 0.59
CA VAL A 76 8.34 14.85 1.96
C VAL A 76 8.33 16.37 2.02
N ASP A 77 7.64 16.94 3.01
CA ASP A 77 7.60 18.39 3.22
C ASP A 77 8.69 18.82 4.22
N LEU A 78 9.79 19.38 3.73
CA LEU A 78 10.90 19.83 4.58
C LEU A 78 10.61 21.14 5.32
N GLY A 79 9.49 21.81 5.03
CA GLY A 79 9.07 23.05 5.66
C GLY A 79 8.36 22.82 6.99
N GLU A 80 7.88 21.61 7.23
CA GLU A 80 7.24 21.22 8.49
C GLU A 80 8.20 20.54 9.46
N ALA A 81 8.00 20.79 10.76
CA ALA A 81 8.90 20.32 11.81
C ALA A 81 9.05 18.78 11.88
N ARG A 82 8.02 18.04 11.48
CA ARG A 82 8.03 16.56 11.48
C ARG A 82 8.38 15.95 10.13
N GLN A 83 8.46 16.76 9.08
CA GLN A 83 8.73 16.34 7.72
C GLN A 83 7.75 15.26 7.24
N PRO A 84 6.43 15.54 7.22
CA PRO A 84 5.43 14.55 6.86
C PRO A 84 5.61 14.10 5.42
N VAL A 85 5.16 12.88 5.17
CA VAL A 85 5.14 12.26 3.85
C VAL A 85 3.71 12.25 3.34
N SER A 86 3.51 12.85 2.17
CA SER A 86 2.19 13.05 1.57
C SER A 86 2.13 12.52 0.14
N TYR A 87 0.97 12.01 -0.21
CA TYR A 87 0.57 11.75 -1.58
C TYR A 87 -0.10 13.00 -2.15
N LEU A 88 0.35 13.50 -3.30
CA LEU A 88 -0.29 14.61 -3.99
C LEU A 88 -0.99 14.10 -5.25
N MET A 89 -2.32 14.11 -5.26
CA MET A 89 -3.08 13.87 -6.48
C MET A 89 -2.88 15.02 -7.45
N HIS A 90 -2.51 14.75 -8.70
CA HIS A 90 -2.59 15.78 -9.72
C HIS A 90 -4.05 16.14 -9.99
N GLY A 91 -4.44 17.36 -9.65
CA GLY A 91 -5.75 17.93 -9.98
C GLY A 91 -5.60 19.19 -10.83
N MET A 92 -6.07 19.15 -12.09
CA MET A 92 -6.38 20.32 -12.95
C MET A 92 -5.43 21.55 -12.93
N GLY A 93 -4.14 21.38 -12.65
CA GLY A 93 -3.15 22.47 -12.64
C GLY A 93 -2.91 23.15 -11.29
N GLU A 94 -3.46 22.63 -10.19
CA GLU A 94 -3.23 23.13 -8.83
C GLU A 94 -2.78 22.00 -7.89
N TRP A 95 -1.86 22.32 -6.99
CA TRP A 95 -1.37 21.44 -5.94
C TRP A 95 -1.98 21.79 -4.59
N GLY A 96 -2.68 20.83 -3.97
CA GLY A 96 -3.11 20.93 -2.58
C GLY A 96 -2.07 20.39 -1.60
N ALA A 97 -2.33 20.52 -0.29
CA ALA A 97 -1.49 19.95 0.78
C ALA A 97 -1.38 18.40 0.76
N GLY A 98 -2.07 17.75 -0.19
CA GLY A 98 -2.06 16.30 -0.35
C GLY A 98 -2.86 15.57 0.70
N SER A 99 -2.68 14.25 0.71
CA SER A 99 -3.17 13.37 1.76
C SER A 99 -1.99 12.67 2.42
N TYR A 100 -1.95 12.72 3.75
CA TYR A 100 -0.82 12.20 4.51
C TYR A 100 -0.77 10.67 4.45
N ILE A 101 0.43 10.17 4.15
CA ILE A 101 0.76 8.74 4.25
C ILE A 101 1.36 8.47 5.63
N ALA A 102 2.26 9.35 6.08
CA ALA A 102 2.97 9.21 7.35
C ALA A 102 3.44 10.56 7.89
N GLY A 103 3.67 10.64 9.20
CA GLY A 103 4.12 11.86 9.86
C GLY A 103 5.61 12.15 9.68
N SER A 104 6.38 11.20 9.16
CA SER A 104 7.76 11.36 8.72
C SER A 104 8.23 10.18 7.87
N ILE A 105 9.38 10.30 7.20
CA ILE A 105 10.03 9.16 6.52
C ILE A 105 10.27 8.01 7.49
N GLY A 106 10.65 8.30 8.74
CA GLY A 106 10.85 7.27 9.77
C GLY A 106 9.57 6.54 10.18
N GLN A 107 8.42 7.22 10.19
CA GLN A 107 7.14 6.55 10.42
C GLN A 107 6.70 5.72 9.22
N LEU A 108 6.93 6.21 8.00
CA LEU A 108 6.68 5.45 6.78
C LEU A 108 7.51 4.16 6.75
N GLN A 109 8.81 4.24 7.08
CA GLN A 109 9.68 3.07 7.21
C GLN A 109 9.11 2.03 8.18
N LYS A 110 8.68 2.45 9.38
CA LYS A 110 8.07 1.54 10.37
C LYS A 110 6.79 0.91 9.86
N ALA A 111 5.97 1.66 9.11
CA ALA A 111 4.77 1.12 8.49
C ALA A 111 5.12 0.05 7.44
N LEU A 112 6.13 0.28 6.59
CA LEU A 112 6.62 -0.72 5.64
C LEU A 112 7.23 -1.94 6.34
N GLU A 113 7.98 -1.75 7.43
CA GLU A 113 8.49 -2.85 8.26
C GLU A 113 7.36 -3.73 8.81
N LYS A 114 6.23 -3.14 9.20
CA LYS A 114 5.03 -3.88 9.63
C LYS A 114 4.43 -4.68 8.48
N VAL A 115 4.30 -4.08 7.30
CA VAL A 115 3.84 -4.76 6.08
C VAL A 115 4.76 -5.95 5.78
N ASN A 116 6.08 -5.74 5.77
CA ASN A 116 7.07 -6.79 5.54
C ASN A 116 6.98 -7.93 6.57
N ARG A 117 6.84 -7.60 7.85
CA ARG A 117 6.65 -8.59 8.92
C ARG A 117 5.38 -9.40 8.72
N TRP A 118 4.27 -8.74 8.40
CA TRP A 118 2.99 -9.40 8.14
C TRP A 118 3.08 -10.33 6.94
N ILE A 119 3.73 -9.90 5.83
CA ILE A 119 3.99 -10.75 4.66
C ILE A 119 4.83 -11.98 5.07
N ALA A 120 5.89 -11.79 5.86
CA ALA A 120 6.76 -12.88 6.31
C ALA A 120 6.02 -13.91 7.19
N GLU A 121 5.21 -13.43 8.13
CA GLU A 121 4.35 -14.29 8.97
C GLU A 121 3.40 -15.13 8.12
N LYS A 122 2.83 -14.52 7.07
CA LYS A 122 1.95 -15.21 6.14
C LYS A 122 2.67 -16.26 5.29
N LYS A 123 3.89 -15.98 4.81
CA LYS A 123 4.73 -16.98 4.13
C LYS A 123 4.99 -18.20 5.02
N GLY A 124 5.26 -17.96 6.30
CA GLY A 124 5.50 -19.02 7.30
C GLY A 124 4.25 -19.88 7.62
N GLN A 125 3.05 -19.32 7.47
CA GLN A 125 1.79 -20.04 7.69
C GLN A 125 1.28 -20.78 6.43
N GLY A 126 1.72 -20.36 5.23
CA GLY A 126 1.12 -20.76 3.95
C GLY A 126 1.90 -21.76 3.08
N GLN A 127 3.15 -22.11 3.40
CA GLN A 127 3.88 -23.11 2.60
C GLN A 127 3.46 -24.55 2.94
N LYS A 128 2.47 -25.06 2.20
CA LYS A 128 2.38 -26.49 1.87
C LYS A 128 2.59 -26.65 0.36
N GLN A 129 3.64 -27.37 -0.01
CA GLN A 129 4.06 -27.62 -1.39
C GLN A 129 2.93 -28.24 -2.24
N GLY A 130 2.75 -27.76 -3.48
CA GLY A 130 2.18 -28.59 -4.55
C GLY A 130 0.98 -28.08 -5.33
N GLN A 131 0.66 -26.78 -5.35
CA GLN A 131 -0.30 -26.24 -6.33
C GLN A 131 0.38 -25.24 -7.25
N GLU A 132 0.23 -25.45 -8.57
CA GLU A 132 0.52 -24.43 -9.58
C GLU A 132 -0.37 -23.23 -9.27
N ASP A 133 0.26 -22.17 -8.80
CA ASP A 133 -0.42 -21.04 -8.21
C ASP A 133 -0.42 -19.87 -9.19
N ASN A 134 -1.54 -19.71 -9.90
CA ASN A 134 -1.74 -18.63 -10.87
C ASN A 134 -2.23 -17.32 -10.21
N ARG A 135 -2.07 -17.18 -8.88
CA ARG A 135 -2.48 -16.00 -8.11
C ARG A 135 -1.57 -14.81 -8.43
N LYS A 136 -2.16 -13.61 -8.47
CA LYS A 136 -1.43 -12.33 -8.57
C LYS A 136 -0.43 -12.13 -7.42
N LEU A 137 -0.79 -12.61 -6.23
CA LEU A 137 0.08 -12.62 -5.06
C LEU A 137 0.30 -14.06 -4.56
N PRO A 138 1.52 -14.41 -4.12
CA PRO A 138 1.91 -15.79 -3.80
C PRO A 138 1.19 -16.35 -2.55
N ILE A 139 0.46 -15.51 -1.80
CA ILE A 139 -0.09 -15.83 -0.49
C ILE A 139 -1.59 -15.49 -0.48
N PRO A 140 -2.48 -16.38 -0.03
CA PRO A 140 -3.89 -16.05 0.15
C PRO A 140 -4.05 -15.05 1.30
N VAL A 141 -4.79 -13.98 1.03
CA VAL A 141 -5.05 -12.89 1.99
C VAL A 141 -6.50 -12.48 1.91
N THR A 142 -7.05 -11.98 3.02
CA THR A 142 -8.44 -11.52 3.10
C THR A 142 -8.51 -10.03 3.39
N ARG A 143 -9.62 -9.40 3.01
CA ARG A 143 -9.84 -7.96 3.28
C ARG A 143 -9.77 -7.64 4.77
N SER A 144 -10.35 -8.52 5.59
CA SER A 144 -10.33 -8.36 7.06
C SER A 144 -8.91 -8.44 7.65
N GLU A 145 -7.95 -9.09 6.99
CA GLU A 145 -6.56 -9.12 7.47
C GLU A 145 -5.82 -7.84 7.09
N LEU A 146 -6.05 -7.34 5.88
CA LEU A 146 -5.52 -6.05 5.43
C LEU A 146 -6.09 -4.90 6.26
N ASP A 147 -7.39 -4.91 6.57
CA ASP A 147 -8.02 -3.90 7.41
C ASP A 147 -7.40 -3.84 8.82
N LYS A 148 -6.98 -4.99 9.37
CA LYS A 148 -6.28 -5.03 10.66
C LYS A 148 -4.88 -4.44 10.54
N LEU A 149 -4.14 -4.80 9.48
CA LEU A 149 -2.82 -4.24 9.22
C LEU A 149 -2.87 -2.72 9.08
N VAL A 150 -3.83 -2.19 8.30
CA VAL A 150 -4.05 -0.75 8.16
C VAL A 150 -4.40 -0.11 9.50
N ALA A 151 -5.28 -0.72 10.29
CA ALA A 151 -5.64 -0.21 11.61
C ALA A 151 -4.43 -0.16 12.57
N GLU A 152 -3.51 -1.14 12.49
CA GLU A 152 -2.28 -1.16 13.28
C GLU A 152 -1.29 -0.07 12.84
N ILE A 153 -1.20 0.22 11.54
CA ILE A 153 -0.36 1.30 11.02
C ILE A 153 -0.89 2.66 11.49
N VAL A 154 -2.19 2.90 11.29
CA VAL A 154 -2.85 4.18 11.65
C VAL A 154 -2.88 4.42 13.16
N ALA A 155 -2.91 3.36 13.98
CA ALA A 155 -2.86 3.51 15.43
C ALA A 155 -1.51 4.03 15.96
N GLU A 156 -0.43 3.90 15.20
CA GLU A 156 0.93 4.30 15.61
C GLU A 156 1.42 5.62 14.99
N ASP A 157 0.66 6.16 14.03
CA ASP A 157 0.98 7.41 13.36
C ASP A 157 -0.28 8.25 13.13
N GLU A 158 -0.39 9.38 13.84
CA GLU A 158 -1.55 10.28 13.75
C GLU A 158 -1.75 10.92 12.38
N TYR A 159 -0.72 10.91 11.53
CA TYR A 159 -0.79 11.40 10.16
C TYR A 159 -1.23 10.32 9.17
N ALA A 160 -1.12 9.03 9.52
CA ALA A 160 -1.47 7.96 8.61
C ALA A 160 -3.00 7.90 8.41
N ASP A 161 -3.44 8.14 7.18
CA ASP A 161 -4.87 8.06 6.84
C ASP A 161 -5.28 6.63 6.41
N VAL A 162 -6.43 6.17 6.90
CA VAL A 162 -6.96 4.82 6.64
C VAL A 162 -7.22 4.60 5.15
N GLU A 163 -7.84 5.55 4.47
CA GLU A 163 -8.23 5.40 3.07
C GLU A 163 -7.00 5.53 2.17
N ILE A 164 -6.04 6.38 2.53
CA ILE A 164 -4.75 6.44 1.85
C ILE A 164 -4.00 5.11 1.98
N TRP A 165 -3.89 4.53 3.18
CA TRP A 165 -3.22 3.24 3.34
C TRP A 165 -3.92 2.09 2.61
N LYS A 166 -5.25 2.11 2.52
CA LYS A 166 -5.98 1.16 1.68
C LYS A 166 -5.68 1.34 0.20
N MET A 167 -5.64 2.57 -0.29
CA MET A 167 -5.26 2.89 -1.68
C MET A 167 -3.82 2.42 -1.96
N MET A 168 -2.91 2.69 -1.03
CA MET A 168 -1.52 2.25 -1.12
C MET A 168 -1.37 0.73 -1.10
N LEU A 169 -2.31 0.00 -0.49
CA LEU A 169 -2.38 -1.47 -0.52
C LEU A 169 -3.36 -2.00 -1.56
N ALA A 170 -3.79 -1.19 -2.54
CA ALA A 170 -4.77 -1.60 -3.55
C ALA A 170 -4.42 -2.93 -4.25
N PRO A 171 -3.16 -3.22 -4.65
CA PRO A 171 -2.81 -4.51 -5.24
C PRO A 171 -3.14 -5.70 -4.32
N ALA A 172 -2.90 -5.53 -3.02
CA ALA A 172 -3.23 -6.54 -2.01
C ALA A 172 -4.75 -6.67 -1.80
N TYR A 173 -5.49 -5.55 -1.78
CA TYR A 173 -6.95 -5.57 -1.66
C TYR A 173 -7.64 -6.20 -2.88
N ASP A 174 -7.13 -5.97 -4.08
CA ASP A 174 -7.61 -6.59 -5.32
C ASP A 174 -7.37 -8.11 -5.32
N ALA A 175 -6.18 -8.53 -4.86
CA ALA A 175 -5.86 -9.94 -4.70
C ALA A 175 -6.76 -10.60 -3.64
N ALA A 176 -7.03 -9.91 -2.54
CA ALA A 176 -7.93 -10.39 -1.49
C ALA A 176 -9.37 -10.52 -1.99
N GLU A 177 -9.86 -9.56 -2.77
CA GLU A 177 -11.20 -9.63 -3.36
C GLU A 177 -11.33 -10.84 -4.29
N THR A 178 -10.39 -10.99 -5.22
CA THR A 178 -10.38 -12.12 -6.17
C THR A 178 -10.40 -13.46 -5.41
N TYR A 179 -9.55 -13.60 -4.39
CA TYR A 179 -9.49 -14.80 -3.56
C TYR A 179 -10.81 -15.08 -2.81
N GLU A 180 -11.42 -14.05 -2.23
CA GLU A 180 -12.68 -14.20 -1.52
C GLU A 180 -13.85 -14.53 -2.46
N GLU A 181 -13.89 -13.96 -3.66
CA GLU A 181 -14.89 -14.28 -4.68
C GLU A 181 -14.80 -15.75 -5.12
N ASP A 182 -13.58 -16.25 -5.34
CA ASP A 182 -13.34 -17.66 -5.64
C ASP A 182 -13.84 -18.58 -4.52
N LEU A 183 -13.56 -18.22 -3.26
CA LEU A 183 -14.07 -18.98 -2.10
C LEU A 183 -15.59 -18.95 -2.01
N ILE A 184 -16.23 -17.80 -2.27
CA ILE A 184 -17.70 -17.68 -2.29
C ILE A 184 -18.28 -18.58 -3.38
N GLY A 185 -17.66 -18.60 -4.57
CA GLY A 185 -18.04 -19.50 -5.66
C GLY A 185 -17.93 -20.97 -5.26
N GLN A 186 -16.83 -21.36 -4.62
CA GLN A 186 -16.61 -22.72 -4.13
C GLN A 186 -17.63 -23.12 -3.05
N VAL A 187 -17.89 -22.23 -2.07
CA VAL A 187 -18.93 -22.44 -1.04
C VAL A 187 -20.30 -22.63 -1.68
N ARG A 188 -20.67 -21.80 -2.66
CA ARG A 188 -21.94 -21.91 -3.40
C ARG A 188 -22.06 -23.27 -4.10
N ASN A 189 -21.00 -23.71 -4.78
CA ASN A 189 -20.98 -24.98 -5.50
C ASN A 189 -21.10 -26.19 -4.55
N LEU A 190 -20.36 -26.19 -3.45
CA LEU A 190 -20.41 -27.28 -2.47
C LEU A 190 -21.76 -27.35 -1.75
N LEU A 191 -22.41 -26.21 -1.48
CA LEU A 191 -23.77 -26.17 -0.96
C LEU A 191 -24.78 -26.77 -1.95
N ALA A 192 -24.64 -26.49 -3.24
CA ALA A 192 -25.50 -27.06 -4.28
C ALA A 192 -25.36 -28.60 -4.40
N GLN A 193 -24.20 -29.13 -4.01
CA GLN A 193 -23.94 -30.58 -3.92
C GLN A 193 -24.47 -31.21 -2.62
N GLY A 194 -25.08 -30.44 -1.72
CA GLY A 194 -25.67 -30.92 -0.47
C GLY A 194 -24.72 -30.97 0.73
N ASN A 195 -23.50 -30.44 0.61
CA ASN A 195 -22.54 -30.41 1.71
C ASN A 195 -22.98 -29.43 2.81
N GLY A 196 -22.79 -29.81 4.08
CA GLY A 196 -23.04 -28.93 5.23
C GLY A 196 -21.92 -27.89 5.42
N ILE A 197 -22.20 -26.76 6.08
CA ILE A 197 -21.19 -25.69 6.29
C ILE A 197 -19.94 -26.17 7.04
N GLN A 198 -20.08 -27.12 7.96
CA GLN A 198 -18.95 -27.73 8.69
C GLN A 198 -18.03 -28.53 7.75
N GLU A 199 -18.64 -29.30 6.84
CA GLU A 199 -17.93 -30.09 5.83
C GLU A 199 -17.25 -29.18 4.82
N ILE A 200 -17.93 -28.13 4.36
CA ILE A 200 -17.37 -27.11 3.47
C ILE A 200 -16.16 -26.44 4.10
N ALA A 201 -16.24 -26.05 5.37
CA ALA A 201 -15.12 -25.45 6.09
C ALA A 201 -13.90 -26.39 6.12
N ALA A 202 -14.13 -27.69 6.34
CA ALA A 202 -13.08 -28.70 6.33
C ALA A 202 -12.49 -28.92 4.92
N LEU A 203 -13.33 -29.02 3.89
CA LEU A 203 -12.92 -29.20 2.49
C LEU A 203 -12.08 -28.04 1.97
N LEU A 204 -12.51 -26.81 2.27
CA LEU A 204 -11.80 -25.58 1.90
C LEU A 204 -10.66 -25.24 2.86
N GLN A 205 -10.49 -26.00 3.95
CA GLN A 205 -9.49 -25.78 4.98
C GLN A 205 -9.52 -24.37 5.58
N ILE A 206 -10.72 -23.80 5.72
CA ILE A 206 -10.94 -22.47 6.32
C ILE A 206 -11.67 -22.59 7.67
N PRO A 207 -11.48 -21.64 8.60
CA PRO A 207 -12.28 -21.55 9.81
C PRO A 207 -13.78 -21.57 9.53
N ILE A 208 -14.54 -22.32 10.34
CA ILE A 208 -16.01 -22.42 10.18
C ILE A 208 -16.73 -21.07 10.20
N LYS A 209 -16.23 -20.12 10.99
CA LYS A 209 -16.76 -18.75 11.05
C LYS A 209 -16.60 -18.04 9.70
N GLN A 210 -15.49 -18.28 9.00
CA GLN A 210 -15.20 -17.71 7.70
C GLN A 210 -16.08 -18.34 6.62
N ALA A 211 -16.20 -19.69 6.60
CA ALA A 211 -17.11 -20.41 5.71
C ALA A 211 -18.56 -19.91 5.85
N TYR A 212 -19.01 -19.69 7.09
CA TYR A 212 -20.35 -19.14 7.35
C TYR A 212 -20.50 -17.68 6.88
N GLY A 213 -19.44 -16.87 6.98
CA GLY A 213 -19.41 -15.52 6.42
C GLY A 213 -19.60 -15.53 4.89
N TYR A 214 -18.87 -16.39 4.18
CA TYR A 214 -19.01 -16.54 2.74
C TYR A 214 -20.37 -17.10 2.34
N TYR A 215 -20.90 -18.07 3.08
CA TYR A 215 -22.26 -18.56 2.86
C TYR A 215 -23.31 -17.45 2.86
N LYS A 216 -23.23 -16.49 3.79
CA LYS A 216 -24.15 -15.35 3.79
C LYS A 216 -24.05 -14.50 2.53
N ARG A 217 -22.86 -14.38 1.96
CA ARG A 217 -22.57 -13.67 0.69
C ARG A 217 -22.96 -14.47 -0.57
N THR A 218 -23.23 -15.77 -0.46
CA THR A 218 -23.72 -16.58 -1.60
C THR A 218 -25.19 -16.32 -1.94
N ARG A 219 -25.96 -15.76 -1.01
CA ARG A 219 -27.38 -15.46 -1.17
C ARG A 219 -27.54 -14.10 -1.87
N PRO A 220 -28.48 -13.97 -2.82
CA PRO A 220 -28.78 -12.69 -3.48
C PRO A 220 -29.36 -11.65 -2.52
#